data_AF-A0A222AJF9-F1
#
_entry.id   AF-A0A222AJF9-F1
#
_cell.length_a   1.000
_cell.length_b   1.000
_cell.length_c   1.000
_cell.angle_alpha   90.00
_cell.angle_beta   90.00
_cell.angle_gamma   90.00
#
_symmetry.space_group_name_H-M   'P 1'
#
loop_
_entity.id
_entity.type
_entity.pdbx_description
1 polymer ?
#
loop_
_entity_poly.entity_id
_entity_poly.type
_entity_poly.pdbx_seq_one_letter_code
_entity_poly.pdbx_strand_id
1 'polypeptide(L)'
;QTFQEIFTATISHMVERINKNTTLQIIANTFLSNPATSPIFATVLVEYLLQRMEEMGTNVERSNLYLRLFKLVFGSVSLFPTENEQMLRPHLHSIVNKAMDYAMTAKEPYNYFLLLRALFRSIGGGSHDLLYQEFLPLLPNLLEGLNRLQSGLHKQHMKDLFVELC
;
A
#
# COMPACT_ATOMS: atom_id res chain seq x y z
N GLN A 1 -8.51 8.62 -21.32
CA GLN A 1 -7.35 8.12 -22.10
C GLN A 1 -6.14 9.04 -21.93
N THR A 2 -6.22 10.32 -22.31
CA THR A 2 -5.09 11.27 -22.19
C THR A 2 -4.54 11.45 -20.77
N PHE A 3 -5.40 11.49 -19.75
CA PHE A 3 -4.96 11.65 -18.35
C PHE A 3 -4.08 10.48 -17.87
N GLN A 4 -4.49 9.24 -18.14
CA GLN A 4 -3.74 8.04 -17.75
C GLN A 4 -2.37 8.00 -18.40
N GLU A 5 -2.29 8.29 -19.70
CA GLU A 5 -1.01 8.31 -20.44
C GLU A 5 -0.04 9.36 -19.89
N ILE A 6 -0.54 10.58 -19.64
CA ILE A 6 0.27 11.65 -19.05
C ILE A 6 0.81 11.24 -17.69
N PHE A 7 -0.05 10.73 -16.79
CA PHE A 7 0.40 10.36 -15.45
C PHE A 7 1.28 9.13 -15.47
N THR A 8 1.05 8.16 -16.34
CA THR A 8 1.93 6.99 -16.49
C THR A 8 3.35 7.44 -16.89
N ALA A 9 3.47 8.41 -17.79
CA ALA A 9 4.77 8.96 -18.22
C ALA A 9 5.43 9.87 -17.17
N THR A 10 4.65 10.53 -16.31
CA THR A 10 5.14 11.58 -15.40
C THR A 10 5.16 11.19 -13.92
N ILE A 11 4.57 10.05 -13.53
CA ILE A 11 4.42 9.64 -12.13
C ILE A 11 5.76 9.54 -11.41
N SER A 12 6.79 9.02 -12.09
CA SER A 12 8.14 8.93 -11.52
C SER A 12 8.70 10.32 -11.18
N HIS A 13 8.51 11.30 -12.07
CA HIS A 13 8.91 12.67 -11.82
C HIS A 13 8.12 13.26 -10.65
N MET A 14 6.80 13.08 -10.64
CA MET A 14 5.94 13.59 -9.57
C MET A 14 6.34 13.03 -8.19
N VAL A 15 6.58 11.72 -8.08
CA VAL A 15 7.00 11.08 -6.83
C VAL A 15 8.36 11.61 -6.36
N GLU A 16 9.30 11.82 -7.27
CA GLU A 16 10.60 12.40 -6.93
C GLU A 16 10.48 13.86 -6.46
N ARG A 17 9.57 14.64 -7.04
CA ARG A 17 9.28 16.00 -6.58
C ARG A 17 8.62 16.02 -5.21
N ILE A 18 7.70 15.11 -4.93
CA ILE A 18 7.08 14.95 -3.60
C ILE A 18 8.12 14.55 -2.56
N ASN A 19 9.10 13.71 -2.91
CA ASN A 19 10.19 13.33 -2.01
C ASN A 19 11.01 14.56 -1.57
N LYS A 20 11.32 15.46 -2.52
CA LYS A 20 12.09 16.68 -2.26
C LYS A 20 11.29 17.76 -1.54
N ASN A 21 9.98 17.83 -1.79
CA ASN A 21 9.09 18.79 -1.17
C ASN A 21 7.74 18.13 -0.85
N THR A 22 7.55 17.80 0.43
CA THR A 22 6.34 17.12 0.91
C THR A 22 5.06 17.92 0.71
N THR A 23 5.13 19.24 0.56
CA THR A 23 3.96 20.09 0.28
C THR A 23 3.35 19.75 -1.09
N LEU A 24 4.15 19.26 -2.05
CA LEU A 24 3.65 18.83 -3.37
C LEU A 24 2.75 17.60 -3.30
N GLN A 25 2.71 16.90 -2.17
CA GLN A 25 1.75 15.82 -1.93
C GLN A 25 0.29 16.30 -2.06
N ILE A 26 0.03 17.60 -1.87
CA ILE A 26 -1.29 18.19 -2.08
C ILE A 26 -1.84 17.90 -3.48
N ILE A 27 -0.97 17.83 -4.51
CA ILE A 27 -1.35 17.52 -5.89
C ILE A 27 -1.91 16.10 -5.99
N ALA A 28 -1.24 15.13 -5.36
CA ALA A 28 -1.73 13.74 -5.30
C ALA A 28 -3.08 13.66 -4.58
N ASN A 29 -3.21 14.37 -3.46
CA ASN A 29 -4.47 14.44 -2.71
C ASN A 29 -5.60 15.00 -3.57
N THR A 30 -5.36 16.08 -4.32
CA THR A 30 -6.39 16.66 -5.19
C THR A 30 -6.89 15.67 -6.24
N PHE A 31 -6.01 14.88 -6.87
CA PHE A 31 -6.44 13.87 -7.82
C PHE A 31 -7.19 12.71 -7.15
N LEU A 32 -6.75 12.28 -5.97
CA LEU A 32 -7.37 11.20 -5.21
C LEU A 32 -8.68 11.60 -4.54
N SER A 33 -8.94 12.89 -4.35
CA SER A 33 -10.20 13.44 -3.80
C SER A 33 -11.22 13.86 -4.86
N ASN A 34 -10.94 13.62 -6.15
CA ASN A 34 -11.88 13.91 -7.24
C ASN A 34 -12.36 12.59 -7.88
N PRO A 35 -13.67 12.29 -7.90
CA PRO A 35 -14.19 11.01 -8.37
C PRO A 35 -13.85 10.70 -9.84
N ALA A 36 -13.70 11.72 -10.69
CA ALA A 36 -13.39 11.54 -12.10
C ALA A 36 -11.93 11.12 -12.35
N THR A 37 -11.02 11.50 -11.45
CA THR A 37 -9.58 11.23 -11.60
C THR A 37 -9.03 10.20 -10.63
N SER A 38 -9.70 10.01 -9.49
CA SER A 38 -9.24 9.20 -8.37
C SER A 38 -8.91 7.76 -8.77
N PRO A 39 -9.81 6.98 -9.40
CA PRO A 39 -9.48 5.60 -9.77
C PRO A 39 -8.32 5.53 -10.76
N ILE A 40 -8.29 6.41 -11.77
CA ILE A 40 -7.23 6.41 -12.79
C ILE A 40 -5.87 6.75 -12.18
N PHE A 41 -5.81 7.81 -11.38
CA PHE A 41 -4.57 8.24 -10.73
C PHE A 41 -4.10 7.20 -9.70
N ALA A 42 -5.02 6.62 -8.94
CA ALA A 42 -4.71 5.58 -7.97
C ALA A 42 -4.15 4.31 -8.63
N THR A 43 -4.69 3.87 -9.78
CA THR A 43 -4.11 2.76 -10.56
C THR A 43 -2.66 3.05 -10.92
N VAL A 44 -2.40 4.20 -11.58
CA VAL A 44 -1.06 4.59 -12.02
C VAL A 44 -0.09 4.65 -10.83
N LEU A 45 -0.55 5.19 -9.69
CA LEU A 45 0.27 5.30 -8.49
C LEU A 45 0.55 3.92 -7.86
N VAL A 46 -0.42 3.03 -7.75
CA VAL A 46 -0.23 1.68 -7.19
C VAL A 46 0.70 0.85 -8.06
N GLU A 47 0.52 0.88 -9.39
CA GLU A 47 1.41 0.17 -10.31
C GLU A 47 2.85 0.66 -10.20
N TYR A 48 3.04 1.98 -10.13
CA TYR A 48 4.36 2.58 -9.90
C TYR A 48 5.00 2.11 -8.58
N LEU A 49 4.21 2.08 -7.50
CA LEU A 49 4.68 1.67 -6.17
C LEU A 49 4.98 0.17 -6.10
N LEU A 50 4.16 -0.68 -6.73
CA LEU A 50 4.35 -2.14 -6.78
C LEU A 50 5.64 -2.57 -7.49
N GLN A 51 6.11 -1.77 -8.45
CA GLN A 51 7.38 -1.98 -9.14
C GLN A 51 8.59 -1.64 -8.26
N ARG A 52 8.43 -0.77 -7.25
CA ARG A 52 9.52 -0.23 -6.41
C ARG A 52 9.41 -0.62 -4.95
N MET A 53 8.51 -1.55 -4.66
CA MET A 53 8.18 -1.98 -3.31
C MET A 53 9.39 -2.61 -2.57
N GLU A 54 10.32 -3.22 -3.31
CA GLU A 54 11.57 -3.77 -2.75
C GLU A 54 12.45 -2.70 -2.09
N GLU A 55 12.43 -1.45 -2.57
CA GLU A 55 13.23 -0.35 -2.02
C GLU A 55 12.80 0.01 -0.58
N MET A 56 11.57 -0.35 -0.18
CA MET A 56 11.06 -0.11 1.18
C MET A 56 11.82 -0.90 2.25
N GLY A 57 12.51 -1.97 1.87
CA GLY A 57 13.30 -2.80 2.78
C GLY A 57 14.75 -2.34 2.95
N THR A 58 15.19 -1.35 2.16
CA THR A 58 16.60 -0.96 2.07
C THR A 58 16.87 0.52 2.34
N ASN A 59 15.93 1.42 2.04
CA ASN A 59 16.11 2.86 2.21
C ASN A 59 14.96 3.49 3.01
N VAL A 60 15.24 3.90 4.26
CA VAL A 60 14.24 4.45 5.20
C VAL A 60 13.49 5.67 4.64
N GLU A 61 14.18 6.57 3.91
CA GLU A 61 13.52 7.74 3.31
C GLU A 61 12.53 7.32 2.23
N ARG A 62 12.92 6.38 1.35
CA ARG A 62 12.03 5.80 0.33
C ARG A 62 10.88 5.01 0.96
N SER A 63 11.13 4.25 2.01
CA SER A 63 10.08 3.52 2.77
C SER A 63 9.01 4.47 3.28
N ASN A 64 9.42 5.59 3.90
CA ASN A 64 8.51 6.58 4.44
C ASN A 64 7.69 7.28 3.34
N LEU A 65 8.31 7.59 2.20
CA LEU A 65 7.61 8.14 1.04
C LEU A 65 6.57 7.16 0.49
N TYR A 66 6.98 5.94 0.17
CA TYR A 66 6.10 4.95 -0.46
C TYR A 66 4.97 4.51 0.46
N LEU A 67 5.25 4.30 1.75
CA LEU A 67 4.21 4.03 2.74
C LEU A 67 3.17 5.15 2.81
N ARG A 68 3.59 6.41 2.70
CA ARG A 68 2.68 7.57 2.69
C ARG A 68 1.82 7.59 1.44
N LEU A 69 2.41 7.31 0.27
CA LEU A 69 1.68 7.26 -1.00
C LEU A 69 0.68 6.09 -1.04
N PHE A 70 1.06 4.90 -0.55
CA PHE A 70 0.13 3.78 -0.37
C PHE A 70 -1.04 4.15 0.54
N LYS A 71 -0.77 4.80 1.68
CA LYS A 71 -1.82 5.28 2.59
C LYS A 71 -2.79 6.26 1.93
N LEU A 72 -2.31 7.12 1.01
CA LEU A 72 -3.20 7.98 0.24
C LEU A 72 -4.14 7.18 -0.66
N VAL A 73 -3.60 6.17 -1.36
CA VAL A 73 -4.42 5.30 -2.20
C VAL A 73 -5.45 4.54 -1.37
N PHE A 74 -5.02 3.94 -0.26
CA PHE A 74 -5.92 3.22 0.64
C PHE A 74 -7.01 4.15 1.20
N GLY A 75 -6.64 5.35 1.66
CA GLY A 75 -7.61 6.34 2.11
C GLY A 75 -8.60 6.79 1.04
N SER A 76 -8.20 6.77 -0.24
CA SER A 76 -9.11 7.08 -1.36
C SER A 76 -10.21 6.03 -1.54
N VAL A 77 -10.00 4.78 -1.10
CA VAL A 77 -11.04 3.73 -1.11
C VAL A 77 -12.16 4.08 -0.13
N SER A 78 -11.84 4.66 1.03
CA SER A 78 -12.86 5.13 1.97
C SER A 78 -13.61 6.36 1.45
N LEU A 79 -12.99 7.19 0.60
CA LEU A 79 -13.63 8.35 -0.02
C LEU A 79 -14.56 7.96 -1.17
N PHE A 80 -14.17 6.97 -1.97
CA PHE A 80 -14.93 6.48 -3.13
C PHE A 80 -15.03 4.95 -3.09
N PRO A 81 -15.91 4.39 -2.22
CA PRO A 81 -15.97 2.95 -1.96
C PRO A 81 -16.30 2.11 -3.18
N THR A 82 -17.03 2.61 -4.17
CA THR A 82 -17.41 1.79 -5.33
C THR A 82 -16.29 1.75 -6.38
N GLU A 83 -15.83 2.92 -6.83
CA GLU A 83 -14.87 3.03 -7.92
C GLU A 83 -13.46 2.62 -7.50
N ASN A 84 -13.02 3.06 -6.32
CA ASN A 84 -11.65 2.80 -5.87
C ASN A 84 -11.49 1.40 -5.27
N GLU A 85 -12.56 0.78 -4.79
CA GLU A 85 -12.52 -0.63 -4.41
C GLU A 85 -12.28 -1.51 -5.65
N GLN A 86 -13.03 -1.29 -6.73
CA GLN A 86 -12.82 -1.99 -8.00
C GLN A 86 -11.40 -1.78 -8.55
N MET A 87 -10.86 -0.56 -8.41
CA MET A 87 -9.50 -0.24 -8.81
C MET A 87 -8.45 -0.97 -7.96
N LEU A 88 -8.62 -1.04 -6.64
CA LEU A 88 -7.63 -1.65 -5.75
C LEU A 88 -7.65 -3.18 -5.81
N ARG A 89 -8.82 -3.77 -6.08
CA ARG A 89 -9.06 -5.22 -6.14
C ARG A 89 -7.98 -6.02 -6.90
N PRO A 90 -7.64 -5.73 -8.18
CA PRO A 90 -6.64 -6.49 -8.93
C PRO A 90 -5.22 -6.40 -8.35
N HIS A 91 -4.94 -5.40 -7.51
CA HIS A 91 -3.62 -5.17 -6.94
C HIS A 91 -3.46 -5.76 -5.54
N LEU A 92 -4.56 -6.08 -4.84
CA LEU A 92 -4.56 -6.50 -3.44
C LEU A 92 -3.65 -7.72 -3.20
N HIS A 93 -3.83 -8.78 -3.98
CA HIS A 93 -2.99 -9.99 -3.90
C HIS A 93 -1.51 -9.68 -4.08
N SER A 94 -1.16 -8.84 -5.06
CA SER A 94 0.23 -8.48 -5.31
C SER A 94 0.83 -7.65 -4.18
N ILE A 95 0.05 -6.76 -3.55
CA ILE A 95 0.53 -5.97 -2.41
C ILE A 95 0.84 -6.90 -1.24
N VAL A 96 -0.10 -7.77 -0.87
CA VAL A 96 0.04 -8.66 0.28
C VAL A 96 1.19 -9.64 0.10
N ASN A 97 1.24 -10.36 -1.03
CA ASN A 97 2.27 -11.37 -1.27
C ASN A 97 3.67 -10.75 -1.35
N LYS A 98 3.85 -9.67 -2.12
CA LYS A 98 5.16 -9.00 -2.20
C LYS A 98 5.59 -8.42 -0.86
N ALA A 99 4.68 -7.86 -0.07
CA ALA A 99 5.02 -7.37 1.27
C ALA A 99 5.53 -8.50 2.17
N MET A 100 4.88 -9.66 2.14
CA MET A 100 5.32 -10.83 2.90
C MET A 100 6.66 -11.37 2.40
N ASP A 101 6.83 -11.54 1.08
CA ASP A 101 8.06 -12.07 0.48
C ASP A 101 9.27 -11.16 0.78
N TYR A 102 9.11 -9.84 0.62
CA TYR A 102 10.19 -8.90 0.93
C TYR A 102 10.45 -8.79 2.43
N ALA A 103 9.43 -8.91 3.29
CA ALA A 103 9.63 -8.90 4.73
C ALA A 103 10.50 -10.06 5.23
N MET A 104 10.55 -11.19 4.51
CA MET A 104 11.39 -12.34 4.88
C MET A 104 12.88 -12.10 4.62
N THR A 105 13.24 -11.20 3.71
CA THR A 105 14.62 -11.01 3.23
C THR A 105 15.17 -9.61 3.45
N ALA A 106 14.31 -8.64 3.74
CA ALA A 106 14.70 -7.24 3.90
C ALA A 106 15.51 -6.98 5.17
N LYS A 107 16.38 -5.96 5.09
CA LYS A 107 17.11 -5.44 6.25
C LYS A 107 16.17 -4.77 7.25
N GLU A 108 15.19 -4.04 6.73
CA GLU A 108 14.16 -3.33 7.50
C GLU A 108 12.75 -3.91 7.23
N PRO A 109 12.45 -5.13 7.73
CA PRO A 109 11.19 -5.81 7.42
C PRO A 109 9.97 -5.12 8.04
N TYR A 110 10.18 -4.32 9.09
CA TYR A 110 9.15 -3.54 9.79
C TYR A 110 8.31 -2.66 8.84
N ASN A 111 8.93 -2.11 7.80
CA ASN A 111 8.26 -1.21 6.84
C ASN A 111 7.15 -1.91 6.04
N TYR A 112 7.31 -3.21 5.74
CA TYR A 112 6.31 -4.00 5.04
C TYR A 112 5.11 -4.32 5.93
N PHE A 113 5.35 -4.61 7.22
CA PHE A 113 4.26 -4.82 8.17
C PHE A 113 3.48 -3.54 8.46
N LEU A 114 4.14 -2.38 8.47
CA LEU A 114 3.44 -1.09 8.53
C LEU A 114 2.52 -0.85 7.33
N LEU A 115 2.94 -1.31 6.14
CA LEU A 115 2.11 -1.25 4.93
C LEU A 115 0.91 -2.19 5.03
N LEU A 116 1.12 -3.44 5.44
CA LEU A 116 0.04 -4.41 5.67
C LEU A 116 -0.97 -3.88 6.69
N ARG A 117 -0.50 -3.29 7.79
CA ARG A 117 -1.39 -2.67 8.78
C ARG A 117 -2.22 -1.55 8.19
N ALA A 118 -1.61 -0.70 7.37
CA ALA A 118 -2.33 0.39 6.72
C ALA A 118 -3.40 -0.14 5.76
N LEU A 119 -3.09 -1.19 5.01
CA LEU A 119 -4.04 -1.87 4.11
C LEU A 119 -5.20 -2.46 4.91
N PHE A 120 -4.92 -3.28 5.93
CA PHE A 120 -5.95 -3.97 6.72
C PHE A 120 -6.85 -2.99 7.45
N ARG A 121 -6.29 -1.92 8.01
CA ARG A 121 -7.11 -0.85 8.61
C ARG A 121 -8.03 -0.18 7.58
N SER A 122 -7.59 -0.04 6.34
CA SER A 122 -8.38 0.59 5.28
C SER A 122 -9.52 -0.28 4.79
N ILE A 123 -9.32 -1.61 4.70
CA ILE A 123 -10.31 -2.53 4.16
C ILE A 123 -11.20 -3.16 5.25
N GLY A 124 -10.69 -3.33 6.48
CA GLY A 124 -11.36 -4.02 7.58
C GLY A 124 -12.35 -3.17 8.37
N GLY A 125 -12.41 -1.86 8.14
CA GLY A 125 -13.33 -0.93 8.84
C GLY A 125 -14.52 -0.44 8.00
N GLY A 126 -14.64 -0.86 6.75
CA GLY A 126 -15.65 -0.35 5.80
C GLY A 126 -16.49 -1.45 5.15
N SER A 127 -17.52 -1.06 4.40
CA SER A 127 -18.36 -1.95 3.58
C SER A 127 -17.67 -2.26 2.23
N HIS A 128 -16.54 -2.96 2.28
CA HIS A 128 -15.71 -3.30 1.11
C HIS A 128 -15.79 -4.80 0.81
N ASP A 129 -16.96 -5.25 0.36
CA ASP A 129 -17.25 -6.67 0.18
C ASP A 129 -16.35 -7.34 -0.88
N LEU A 130 -15.96 -6.62 -1.94
CA LEU A 130 -15.13 -7.18 -3.01
C LEU A 130 -13.68 -7.33 -2.53
N LEU A 131 -13.13 -6.33 -1.84
CA LEU A 131 -11.78 -6.44 -1.28
C LEU A 131 -11.71 -7.51 -0.20
N TYR A 132 -12.75 -7.64 0.62
CA TYR A 132 -12.82 -8.69 1.63
C TYR A 132 -12.84 -10.08 0.99
N GLN A 133 -13.62 -10.27 -0.09
CA GLN A 133 -13.64 -11.53 -0.84
C GLN A 133 -12.28 -11.90 -1.44
N GLU A 134 -11.52 -10.94 -1.96
CA GLU A 134 -10.15 -11.18 -2.43
C GLU A 134 -9.16 -11.41 -1.29
N PHE A 135 -9.39 -10.79 -0.12
CA PHE A 135 -8.49 -10.94 1.03
C PHE A 135 -8.62 -12.30 1.73
N LEU A 136 -9.84 -12.84 1.84
CA LEU A 136 -10.11 -14.07 2.58
C LEU A 136 -9.21 -15.26 2.18
N PRO A 137 -8.97 -15.56 0.89
CA PRO A 137 -8.06 -16.62 0.47
C PRO A 137 -6.59 -16.41 0.87
N LEU A 138 -6.17 -15.17 1.11
CA LEU A 138 -4.79 -14.82 1.50
C LEU A 138 -4.55 -15.00 3.00
N LEU A 139 -5.61 -14.90 3.79
CA LEU A 139 -5.57 -14.84 5.25
C LEU A 139 -4.86 -16.05 5.88
N PRO A 140 -5.09 -17.32 5.47
CA PRO A 140 -4.41 -18.46 6.07
C PRO A 140 -2.88 -18.41 5.91
N ASN A 141 -2.40 -18.14 4.69
CA ASN A 141 -0.96 -18.06 4.40
C ASN A 141 -0.31 -16.87 5.13
N LEU A 142 -1.04 -15.75 5.22
CA LEU A 142 -0.58 -14.57 5.94
C LEU A 142 -0.44 -14.84 7.43
N LEU A 143 -1.47 -15.41 8.07
CA LEU A 143 -1.43 -15.76 9.49
C LEU A 143 -0.34 -16.80 9.78
N GLU A 144 -0.17 -17.80 8.91
CA GLU A 144 0.92 -18.76 9.06
C GLU A 144 2.29 -18.09 8.99
N GLY A 145 2.49 -17.17 8.03
CA GLY A 145 3.71 -16.38 7.90
C GLY A 145 3.97 -15.51 9.12
N LEU A 146 2.95 -14.81 9.62
CA LEU A 146 3.03 -13.97 10.82
C LEU A 146 3.33 -14.80 12.08
N ASN A 147 2.70 -15.96 12.25
CA ASN A 147 2.94 -16.85 13.38
C ASN A 147 4.40 -17.37 13.40
N ARG A 148 4.93 -17.75 12.23
CA ARG A 148 6.34 -18.15 12.10
C ARG A 148 7.27 -17.02 12.51
N LEU A 149 7.01 -15.79 12.06
CA LEU A 149 7.78 -14.60 12.43
C LEU A 149 7.64 -14.26 13.92
N GLN A 150 6.47 -14.42 14.52
CA GLN A 150 6.25 -14.13 15.94
C GLN A 150 7.10 -15.03 16.87
N SER A 151 7.35 -16.27 16.46
CA SER A 151 8.23 -17.19 17.17
C SER A 151 9.71 -16.78 17.16
N GLY A 152 10.09 -15.81 16.32
CA GLY A 152 11.44 -15.30 16.21
C GLY A 152 11.87 -14.34 17.33
N LEU A 153 13.17 -14.08 17.42
CA LEU A 153 13.76 -13.12 18.36
C LEU A 153 13.61 -11.68 17.83
N HIS A 154 12.40 -11.13 17.89
CA HIS A 154 12.11 -9.75 17.48
C HIS A 154 11.98 -8.79 18.67
N LYS A 155 12.26 -7.50 18.42
CA LYS A 155 12.00 -6.40 19.37
C LYS A 155 10.50 -6.29 19.66
N GLN A 156 10.14 -5.82 20.86
CA GLN A 156 8.75 -5.79 21.34
C GLN A 156 7.77 -5.13 20.36
N HIS A 157 8.13 -3.96 19.82
CA HIS A 157 7.27 -3.23 18.86
C HIS A 157 6.95 -3.99 17.57
N MET A 158 7.78 -4.96 17.16
CA MET A 158 7.46 -5.83 16.03
C MET A 158 6.48 -6.92 16.42
N LYS A 159 6.60 -7.46 17.64
CA LYS A 159 5.66 -8.45 18.17
C LYS A 159 4.27 -7.85 18.35
N ASP A 160 4.18 -6.62 18.85
CA ASP A 160 2.92 -5.89 18.98
C ASP A 160 2.25 -5.70 17.61
N LEU A 161 3.05 -5.38 16.56
CA LEU A 161 2.55 -5.24 15.21
C LEU A 161 2.05 -6.56 14.61
N PHE A 162 2.70 -7.69 14.91
CA PHE A 162 2.19 -9.00 14.47
C PHE A 162 0.85 -9.33 15.13
N VAL A 163 0.67 -8.98 16.40
CA VAL A 163 -0.62 -9.15 17.10
C VAL A 163 -1.70 -8.27 16.48
N GLU A 164 -1.38 -7.05 16.05
CA GLU A 164 -2.34 -6.18 15.33
C GLU A 164 -2.71 -6.71 13.92
N LEU A 165 -1.87 -7.56 13.33
CA LEU A 165 -2.06 -8.09 11.98
C LEU A 165 -2.69 -9.49 11.95
N CYS A 166 -2.69 -10.21 13.07
CA CYS A 166 -3.36 -11.50 13.25
C CYS A 166 -4.84 -11.31 13.63
#